data_AF-A0A530LL12-F1
#
_entry.id   AF-A0A530LL12-F1
#
_cell.length_a   1.000
_cell.length_b   1.000
_cell.length_c   1.000
_cell.angle_alpha   90.00
_cell.angle_beta   90.00
_cell.angle_gamma   90.00
#
_symmetry.space_group_name_H-M   'P 1'
#
loop_
_entity.id
_entity.type
_entity.pdbx_description
1 polymer ?
#
loop_
_entity_poly.entity_id
_entity_poly.type
_entity_poly.pdbx_seq_one_letter_code
_entity_poly.pdbx_strand_id
1 'polypeptide(L)' 'MTENTPARPHPLDHLVLPTASLDVARARLTLLGFTVAPTGIHPFGTENCCVFLTDGTYLEPLAVAD' A
#
# COMPACT_ATOMS: atom_id res chain seq x y z
N MET A 1 -22.34 -14.01 -33.49
CA MET A 1 -20.94 -14.02 -33.00
C MET A 1 -20.75 -12.74 -32.24
N THR A 2 -20.67 -12.79 -30.91
CA THR A 2 -20.32 -11.61 -30.11
C THR A 2 -18.81 -11.44 -30.19
N GLU A 3 -18.34 -10.35 -30.79
CA GLU A 3 -16.93 -10.03 -30.81
C GLU A 3 -16.41 -9.85 -29.39
N ASN A 4 -15.44 -10.66 -29.00
CA ASN A 4 -14.78 -10.56 -27.71
C ASN A 4 -13.77 -9.39 -27.80
N THR A 5 -14.18 -8.19 -27.40
CA THR A 5 -13.25 -7.07 -27.30
C THR A 5 -12.09 -7.49 -26.39
N PRO A 6 -10.81 -7.36 -26.80
CA PRO A 6 -9.70 -7.72 -25.94
C PRO A 6 -9.77 -6.90 -24.66
N ALA A 7 -9.70 -7.56 -23.50
CA ALA A 7 -9.74 -6.90 -22.22
C ALA A 7 -8.61 -5.86 -22.16
N ARG A 8 -8.96 -4.61 -21.87
CA ARG A 8 -7.96 -3.57 -21.64
C ARG A 8 -7.21 -3.89 -20.34
N PRO A 9 -5.88 -3.69 -20.28
CA PRO A 9 -5.15 -3.84 -19.02
C PRO A 9 -5.75 -2.94 -17.94
N HIS A 10 -6.05 -3.51 -16.77
CA HIS A 10 -6.40 -2.72 -15.59
C HIS A 10 -5.10 -2.35 -14.87
N PRO A 11 -4.79 -1.05 -14.68
CA PRO A 11 -3.58 -0.65 -13.98
C PRO A 11 -3.63 -1.11 -12.53
N LEU A 12 -2.46 -1.45 -11.98
CA LEU A 12 -2.31 -1.67 -10.55
C LEU A 12 -2.43 -0.33 -9.82
N ASP A 13 -3.11 -0.35 -8.69
CA ASP A 13 -3.22 0.81 -7.80
C ASP A 13 -2.20 0.71 -6.67
N HIS A 14 -2.28 -0.35 -5.85
CA HIS A 14 -1.35 -0.58 -4.76
C HIS A 14 -1.28 -2.04 -4.34
N LEU A 15 -0.31 -2.34 -3.48
CA LEU A 15 -0.21 -3.62 -2.78
C LEU A 15 -0.34 -3.40 -1.27
N VAL A 16 -1.36 -4.03 -0.67
CA VAL A 16 -1.51 -4.08 0.79
C VAL A 16 -0.54 -5.12 1.36
N LEU A 17 0.19 -4.73 2.39
CA LEU A 17 1.19 -5.56 3.09
C LEU A 17 0.76 -5.71 4.55
N PRO A 18 -0.01 -6.75 4.91
CA PRO A 18 -0.38 -7.00 6.30
C PRO A 18 0.86 -7.14 7.17
N THR A 19 0.93 -6.36 8.24
CA THR A 19 2.04 -6.38 9.19
C THR A 19 1.51 -6.44 10.61
N ALA A 20 2.24 -7.14 11.48
CA ALA A 20 1.93 -7.19 12.90
C ALA A 20 2.28 -5.88 13.64
N SER A 21 3.20 -5.08 13.07
CA SER A 21 3.62 -3.80 13.65
C SER A 21 3.95 -2.81 12.54
N LEU A 22 3.32 -1.64 12.61
CA LEU A 22 3.54 -0.59 11.64
C LEU A 22 4.92 0.08 11.81
N ASP A 23 5.41 0.18 13.04
CA ASP A 23 6.75 0.70 13.34
C ASP A 23 7.86 -0.16 12.76
N VAL A 24 7.72 -1.49 12.85
CA VAL A 24 8.69 -2.42 12.24
C VAL A 24 8.69 -2.29 10.72
N ALA A 25 7.51 -2.18 10.10
CA ALA A 25 7.40 -2.00 8.65
C ALA A 25 8.03 -0.68 8.19
N ARG A 26 7.71 0.43 8.88
CA ARG A 26 8.31 1.75 8.64
C ARG A 26 9.83 1.70 8.74
N ALA A 27 10.37 1.17 9.83
CA ALA A 27 11.82 1.10 10.04
C ALA A 27 12.53 0.33 8.91
N ARG A 28 11.95 -0.81 8.47
CA ARG A 28 12.51 -1.60 7.37
C ARG A 28 12.46 -0.88 6.04
N LEU A 29 11.33 -0.25 5.70
CA LEU A 29 11.18 0.47 4.44
C LEU A 29 12.06 1.72 4.40
N THR A 30 12.19 2.45 5.51
CA THR A 30 13.15 3.56 5.62
C THR A 30 14.60 3.08 5.48
N LEU A 31 14.96 1.94 6.08
CA LEU A 31 16.31 1.37 5.92
C LEU A 31 16.62 0.97 4.47
N LEU A 32 15.60 0.55 3.71
CA LEU A 32 15.71 0.28 2.28
C LEU A 32 15.79 1.56 1.41
N GLY A 33 15.70 2.74 2.02
CA GLY A 33 15.79 4.04 1.35
C GLY A 33 14.47 4.58 0.84
N PHE A 34 13.32 3.99 1.23
CA PHE A 34 12.02 4.55 0.89
C PHE A 34 11.65 5.72 1.80
N THR A 35 11.02 6.73 1.21
CA THR A 35 10.28 7.75 1.96
C THR A 35 8.95 7.17 2.39
N VAL A 36 8.77 6.99 3.70
CA VAL A 36 7.54 6.45 4.29
C VAL A 36 6.66 7.59 4.77
N ALA A 37 5.38 7.57 4.41
CA ALA A 37 4.41 8.56 4.83
C ALA A 37 4.11 8.50 6.35
N PRO A 38 3.56 9.57 6.93
CA PRO A 38 2.99 9.54 8.28
C PRO A 38 1.93 8.44 8.43
N THR A 39 1.63 8.07 9.68
CA THR A 39 0.58 7.08 9.95
C THR A 39 -0.78 7.62 9.52
N GLY A 40 -1.51 6.85 8.70
CA GLY A 40 -2.94 7.05 8.46
C GLY A 40 -3.76 6.15 9.38
N ILE A 41 -4.80 6.71 10.01
CA ILE A 41 -5.75 5.95 10.83
C ILE A 41 -7.06 5.81 10.08
N HIS A 42 -7.51 4.58 9.88
CA HIS A 42 -8.78 4.29 9.26
C HIS A 42 -9.91 4.25 10.30
N PRO A 43 -11.12 4.75 9.99
CA PRO A 43 -12.25 4.79 10.91
C PRO A 43 -12.84 3.41 11.25
N PHE A 44 -12.23 2.33 10.76
CA PHE A 44 -12.64 0.94 10.94
C PHE A 44 -11.58 0.09 11.66
N GLY A 45 -10.62 0.74 12.35
CA GLY A 45 -9.71 0.07 13.30
C GLY A 45 -8.41 -0.46 12.71
N THR A 46 -7.97 0.07 11.57
CA THR A 46 -6.63 -0.23 11.01
C THR A 46 -5.81 1.04 10.85
N GLU A 47 -4.51 0.89 10.76
CA GLU A 47 -3.57 1.96 10.50
C GLU A 47 -2.53 1.58 9.46
N ASN A 48 -2.04 2.57 8.69
CA ASN A 48 -1.09 2.34 7.61
C ASN A 48 0.08 3.33 7.59
N CYS A 49 1.15 2.98 6.87
CA CYS A 49 2.29 3.86 6.59
C CYS A 49 2.77 3.70 5.14
N CYS A 50 2.12 4.40 4.22
CA CYS A 50 2.31 4.16 2.78
C CYS A 50 3.70 4.58 2.27
N VAL A 51 4.13 3.91 1.19
CA VAL A 51 5.24 4.35 0.34
C VAL A 51 4.71 4.58 -1.06
N PHE A 52 4.78 5.83 -1.53
CA PHE A 52 4.30 6.23 -2.86
C PHE A 52 5.45 6.17 -3.88
N LEU A 53 5.20 5.52 -5.02
CA LEU A 53 6.15 5.39 -6.12
C LEU A 53 5.90 6.47 -7.17
N THR A 54 6.87 6.65 -8.08
CA THR A 54 6.85 7.73 -9.08
C THR A 54 5.74 7.59 -10.11
N ASP A 55 5.22 6.39 -10.32
CA ASP A 55 4.14 6.10 -11.27
C ASP A 55 2.73 6.22 -10.65
N GLY A 56 2.65 6.65 -9.40
CA GLY A 56 1.40 6.81 -8.66
C GLY A 56 0.93 5.54 -7.94
N THR A 57 1.59 4.39 -8.15
CA THR A 57 1.32 3.20 -7.35
C THR A 57 1.91 3.32 -5.94
N TYR A 58 1.41 2.52 -5.00
CA TYR A 58 1.95 2.55 -3.64
C TYR A 58 2.00 1.19 -2.94
N LEU A 59 2.82 1.11 -1.90
CA LEU A 59 2.82 0.02 -0.93
C LEU A 59 2.09 0.49 0.32
N GLU A 60 1.19 -0.33 0.83
CA GLU A 60 0.42 -0.05 2.04
C GLU A 60 0.69 -1.10 3.12
N PRO A 61 1.75 -0.93 3.93
CA PRO A 61 1.83 -1.61 5.22
C PRO A 61 0.60 -1.29 6.04
N LEU A 62 -0.14 -2.33 6.44
CA LEU A 62 -1.41 -2.19 7.15
C LEU A 62 -1.40 -3.06 8.41
N ALA A 63 -1.69 -2.46 9.55
CA ALA A 63 -1.83 -3.11 10.84
C ALA A 63 -3.23 -2.85 11.43
N VAL A 64 -3.62 -3.64 12.43
CA VAL A 64 -4.76 -3.32 13.29
C VAL A 64 -4.32 -2.20 14.23
N ALA A 65 -5.14 -1.15 14.34
CA ALA A 65 -4.89 -0.05 15.27
C ALA A 65 -5.21 -0.48 16.71
N ASP A 66 -4.59 0.20 17.68
CA ASP A 66 -4.78 -0.05 19.12
C ASP A 66 -6.20 0.27 19.63
#